data_AF-A0A4D4KGL3-F1
#
_entry.id   AF-A0A4D4KGL3-F1
#
_cell.length_a   1.000
_cell.length_b   1.000
_cell.length_c   1.000
_cell.angle_alpha   90.00
_cell.angle_beta   90.00
_cell.angle_gamma   90.00
#
_symmetry.space_group_name_H-M   'P 1'
#
loop_
_entity.id
_entity.type
_entity.pdbx_description
1 polymer ?
#
loop_
_entity_poly.entity_id
_entity_poly.type
_entity_poly.pdbx_seq_one_letter_code
_entity_poly.pdbx_strand_id
1 'polypeptide(L)'
;MPELTLRSSGEPVRVLTRYADVHTMLSDPRFPRDRSEAGPDGTGTGERHQRWRRLVAQTLTAKRVAVLRPRIVAIAHDLVDTMEAGPQPADLWAGFAYPFPVRVVGALLGVPEQDWDRFSYWSGALFSQDRYGEQETRTARHDLATYLGEHLARKRREPGDDLLSKLVEITDAADRRLPEAVFVQIMQGLMHAGHETTSSVIGKLVPVLLDDRSRWQRLLDDRSLIRPAVEELLRFDVNRGPGMPRYLTDDIELDGEVIPKGSTALSVVASANRDERMFSDPDELDLTRSPNRHLAFGAGAHSCIGQALARTELQVALEILLERLPGLDLAVPSSELARREGVLTDSFEQVPVVW
;
A
#
# COMPACT_ATOMS: atom_id res chain seq x y z
N MET A 1 -28.55 -6.45 -0.54
CA MET A 1 -27.33 -5.60 -0.50
C MET A 1 -27.71 -4.13 -0.62
N PRO A 2 -27.07 -3.17 0.09
CA PRO A 2 -27.44 -1.77 -0.03
C PRO A 2 -27.08 -1.20 -1.42
N GLU A 3 -27.98 -0.38 -1.97
CA GLU A 3 -27.74 0.47 -3.14
C GLU A 3 -27.49 1.89 -2.64
N LEU A 4 -26.36 2.50 -3.04
CA LEU A 4 -26.02 3.89 -2.76
C LEU A 4 -25.90 4.68 -4.05
N THR A 5 -25.92 6.00 -3.96
CA THR A 5 -25.64 6.89 -5.11
C THR A 5 -24.27 7.54 -4.92
N LEU A 6 -23.39 7.41 -5.91
CA LEU A 6 -22.10 8.09 -5.89
C LEU A 6 -22.28 9.61 -5.98
N ARG A 7 -21.72 10.35 -5.03
CA ARG A 7 -21.76 11.83 -5.06
C ARG A 7 -21.02 12.42 -6.26
N SER A 8 -19.97 11.74 -6.74
CA SER A 8 -19.12 12.20 -7.85
C SER A 8 -19.79 12.06 -9.22
N SER A 9 -20.57 11.00 -9.45
CA SER A 9 -21.17 10.68 -10.77
C SER A 9 -22.69 10.67 -10.79
N GLY A 10 -23.36 10.62 -9.63
CA GLY A 10 -24.81 10.41 -9.52
C GLY A 10 -25.25 8.98 -9.88
N GLU A 11 -24.31 8.07 -10.17
CA GLU A 11 -24.63 6.69 -10.55
C GLU A 11 -25.01 5.83 -9.33
N PRO A 12 -26.02 4.95 -9.45
CA PRO A 12 -26.31 3.95 -8.43
C PRO A 12 -25.21 2.89 -8.39
N VAL A 13 -24.83 2.48 -7.18
CA VAL A 13 -23.82 1.46 -6.92
C VAL A 13 -24.31 0.44 -5.91
N ARG A 14 -24.07 -0.85 -6.19
CA ARG A 14 -24.25 -1.94 -5.23
C ARG A 14 -23.06 -1.98 -4.28
N VAL A 15 -23.33 -2.00 -2.97
CA VAL A 15 -22.26 -2.04 -1.97
C VAL A 15 -22.21 -3.43 -1.33
N LEU A 16 -21.07 -4.10 -1.51
CA LEU A 16 -20.80 -5.43 -0.98
C LEU A 16 -20.01 -5.30 0.32
N THR A 17 -20.55 -5.88 1.40
CA THR A 17 -20.01 -5.75 2.76
C THR A 17 -19.64 -7.09 3.41
N ARG A 18 -20.23 -8.19 2.96
CA ARG A 18 -19.92 -9.53 3.47
C ARG A 18 -18.61 -10.05 2.91
N TYR A 19 -17.90 -10.83 3.70
CA TYR A 19 -16.60 -11.37 3.32
C TYR A 19 -16.68 -12.18 2.01
N ALA A 20 -17.65 -13.08 1.90
CA ALA A 20 -17.82 -13.94 0.73
C ALA A 20 -18.12 -13.15 -0.55
N ASP A 21 -18.98 -12.13 -0.46
CA ASP A 21 -19.37 -11.29 -1.60
C ASP A 21 -18.21 -10.41 -2.06
N VAL A 22 -17.49 -9.81 -1.11
CA VAL A 22 -16.29 -8.99 -1.41
C VAL A 22 -15.19 -9.87 -2.01
N HIS A 23 -14.93 -11.04 -1.44
CA HIS A 23 -13.96 -11.99 -2.00
C HIS A 23 -14.32 -12.41 -3.42
N THR A 24 -15.61 -12.68 -3.68
CA THR A 24 -16.12 -13.01 -5.01
C THR A 24 -15.93 -11.85 -5.98
N MET A 25 -16.32 -10.63 -5.61
CA MET A 25 -16.13 -9.42 -6.43
C MET A 25 -14.66 -9.19 -6.82
N LEU A 26 -13.74 -9.49 -5.91
CA LEU A 26 -12.31 -9.29 -6.15
C LEU A 26 -11.69 -10.39 -7.03
N SER A 27 -12.31 -11.56 -7.09
CA SER A 27 -11.74 -12.76 -7.73
C SER A 27 -12.41 -13.16 -9.03
N ASP A 28 -13.70 -12.84 -9.20
CA ASP A 28 -14.49 -13.23 -10.35
C ASP A 28 -14.25 -12.27 -11.54
N PRO A 29 -13.90 -12.79 -12.74
CA PRO A 29 -13.60 -11.96 -13.91
C PRO A 29 -14.78 -11.14 -14.42
N ARG A 30 -16.03 -11.44 -14.01
CA ARG A 30 -17.22 -10.65 -14.33
C ARG A 30 -17.22 -9.27 -13.67
N PHE A 31 -16.29 -9.01 -12.74
CA PHE A 31 -16.06 -7.71 -12.11
C PHE A 31 -14.73 -7.08 -12.59
N PRO A 32 -14.66 -6.55 -13.83
CA PRO A 32 -13.52 -5.78 -14.30
C PRO A 32 -13.38 -4.43 -13.58
N ARG A 33 -12.14 -3.91 -13.52
CA ARG A 33 -11.79 -2.58 -12.97
C ARG A 33 -12.11 -1.41 -13.91
N ASP A 34 -12.27 -1.69 -15.20
CA ASP A 34 -12.48 -0.68 -16.24
C ASP A 34 -13.54 -1.20 -17.23
N ARG A 35 -14.39 -0.31 -17.71
CA ARG A 35 -15.39 -0.58 -18.76
C ARG A 35 -14.73 -0.70 -20.13
N SER A 36 -13.57 -0.09 -20.30
CA SER A 36 -12.70 -0.23 -21.46
C SER A 36 -11.54 -1.15 -21.10
N GLU A 37 -11.05 -1.97 -22.03
CA GLU A 37 -9.79 -2.70 -21.80
C GLU A 37 -8.55 -1.76 -21.85
N ALA A 38 -8.76 -0.44 -21.89
CA ALA A 38 -7.78 0.59 -22.16
C ALA A 38 -7.28 1.25 -20.87
N GLY A 39 -6.75 0.44 -19.94
CA GLY A 39 -5.88 0.96 -18.89
C GLY A 39 -4.43 1.02 -19.37
N PRO A 40 -3.61 2.00 -18.91
CA PRO A 40 -2.15 1.89 -19.03
C PRO A 40 -1.65 0.57 -18.43
N ASP A 41 -0.45 0.15 -18.85
CA ASP A 41 0.11 -1.16 -18.49
C ASP A 41 0.15 -1.34 -16.96
N GLY A 42 -0.73 -2.21 -16.43
CA GLY A 42 -0.81 -2.60 -15.01
C GLY A 42 -2.11 -2.28 -14.28
N THR A 43 -2.93 -1.34 -14.77
CA THR A 43 -4.25 -1.01 -14.16
C THR A 43 -5.45 -1.49 -14.96
N GLY A 44 -5.23 -1.91 -16.22
CA GLY A 44 -6.27 -2.46 -17.10
C GLY A 44 -6.72 -3.88 -16.74
N THR A 45 -7.45 -4.54 -17.64
CA THR A 45 -8.01 -5.90 -17.47
C THR A 45 -7.46 -6.87 -18.54
N GLY A 46 -7.85 -8.14 -18.47
CA GLY A 46 -7.56 -9.12 -19.51
C GLY A 46 -6.06 -9.43 -19.72
N GLU A 47 -5.69 -9.74 -20.97
CA GLU A 47 -4.33 -10.18 -21.32
C GLU A 47 -3.24 -9.13 -21.06
N ARG A 48 -3.55 -7.83 -21.28
CA ARG A 48 -2.61 -6.73 -21.02
C ARG A 48 -2.18 -6.71 -19.56
N HIS A 49 -3.15 -6.78 -18.65
CA HIS A 49 -2.89 -6.87 -17.22
C HIS A 49 -2.11 -8.14 -16.87
N GLN A 50 -2.49 -9.31 -17.41
CA GLN A 50 -1.76 -10.56 -17.14
C GLN A 50 -0.31 -10.53 -17.64
N ARG A 51 -0.04 -9.89 -18.79
CA ARG A 51 1.32 -9.71 -19.31
C ARG A 51 2.16 -8.83 -18.38
N TRP A 52 1.63 -7.67 -18.01
CA TRP A 52 2.29 -6.77 -17.05
C TRP A 52 2.54 -7.48 -15.71
N ARG A 53 1.51 -8.16 -15.20
CA ARG A 53 1.55 -8.87 -13.91
C ARG A 53 2.64 -9.93 -13.91
N ARG A 54 2.76 -10.72 -14.97
CA ARG A 54 3.82 -11.74 -15.11
C ARG A 54 5.21 -11.10 -15.11
N LEU A 55 5.38 -10.00 -15.82
CA LEU A 55 6.66 -9.30 -15.89
C LEU A 55 7.09 -8.79 -14.51
N VAL A 56 6.23 -8.06 -13.81
CA VAL A 56 6.58 -7.50 -12.48
C VAL A 56 6.69 -8.61 -11.42
N ALA A 57 5.88 -9.67 -11.50
CA ALA A 57 5.96 -10.78 -10.54
C ALA A 57 7.28 -11.55 -10.62
N GLN A 58 7.93 -11.59 -11.79
CA GLN A 58 9.26 -12.17 -11.95
C GLN A 58 10.34 -11.36 -11.22
N THR A 59 10.10 -10.06 -11.00
CA THR A 59 11.09 -9.16 -10.41
C THR A 59 10.81 -8.73 -8.97
N LEU A 60 9.56 -8.87 -8.50
CA LEU A 60 9.16 -8.61 -7.11
C LEU A 60 8.80 -9.91 -6.37
N THR A 61 9.77 -10.82 -6.27
CA THR A 61 9.59 -12.12 -5.60
C THR A 61 9.90 -12.03 -4.10
N ALA A 62 9.32 -12.93 -3.30
CA ALA A 62 9.63 -13.04 -1.87
C ALA A 62 11.13 -13.23 -1.59
N LYS A 63 11.83 -13.97 -2.46
CA LYS A 63 13.29 -14.13 -2.38
C LYS A 63 14.03 -12.80 -2.52
N ARG A 64 13.62 -11.95 -3.46
CA ARG A 64 14.24 -10.63 -3.66
C ARG A 64 13.93 -9.67 -2.52
N VAL A 65 12.70 -9.71 -2.01
CA VAL A 65 12.33 -8.95 -0.80
C VAL A 65 13.20 -9.36 0.39
N ALA A 66 13.48 -10.66 0.58
CA ALA A 66 14.38 -11.13 1.62
C ALA A 66 15.81 -10.62 1.46
N VAL A 67 16.32 -10.51 0.22
CA VAL A 67 17.62 -9.89 -0.08
C VAL A 67 17.62 -8.39 0.19
N LEU A 68 16.51 -7.69 -0.03
CA LEU A 68 16.37 -6.26 0.25
C LEU A 68 16.23 -5.97 1.75
N ARG A 69 15.81 -6.95 2.57
CA ARG A 69 15.52 -6.76 4.00
C ARG A 69 16.64 -6.07 4.80
N PRO A 70 17.93 -6.41 4.66
CA PRO A 70 18.99 -5.69 5.37
C PRO A 70 19.01 -4.19 5.06
N ARG A 71 18.71 -3.81 3.82
CA ARG A 71 18.60 -2.39 3.43
C ARG A 71 17.36 -1.74 4.04
N ILE A 72 16.24 -2.44 4.09
CA ILE A 72 15.01 -1.97 4.76
C ILE A 72 15.29 -1.68 6.24
N VAL A 73 16.02 -2.57 6.92
CA VAL A 73 16.44 -2.38 8.33
C VAL A 73 17.33 -1.15 8.50
N ALA A 74 18.33 -0.96 7.63
CA ALA A 74 19.20 0.21 7.68
C ALA A 74 18.40 1.51 7.54
N ILE A 75 17.48 1.58 6.58
CA ILE A 75 16.61 2.75 6.38
C ILE A 75 15.78 3.04 7.64
N ALA A 76 15.22 2.00 8.28
CA ALA A 76 14.44 2.17 9.50
C ALA A 76 15.31 2.71 10.65
N HIS A 77 16.53 2.19 10.83
CA HIS A 77 17.45 2.73 11.84
C HIS A 77 17.82 4.18 11.57
N ASP A 78 18.19 4.55 10.34
CA ASP A 78 18.58 5.92 9.98
C ASP A 78 17.45 6.93 10.27
N LEU A 79 16.20 6.53 10.04
CA LEU A 79 15.03 7.35 10.34
C LEU A 79 14.79 7.48 11.84
N VAL A 80 14.95 6.40 12.61
CA VAL A 80 14.86 6.46 14.07
C VAL A 80 15.99 7.30 14.66
N ASP A 81 17.23 7.17 14.17
CA ASP A 81 18.38 7.99 14.59
C ASP A 81 18.08 9.48 14.39
N THR A 82 17.50 9.84 13.24
CA THR A 82 17.11 11.22 12.93
C THR A 82 16.01 11.72 13.87
N MET A 83 15.02 10.87 14.16
CA MET A 83 13.91 11.20 15.06
C MET A 83 14.38 11.36 16.52
N GLU A 84 15.29 10.50 16.99
CA GLU A 84 15.86 10.55 18.34
C GLU A 84 16.77 11.76 18.58
N ALA A 85 17.45 12.23 17.54
CA ALA A 85 18.26 13.45 17.61
C ALA A 85 17.41 14.74 17.64
N GLY A 86 16.11 14.64 17.35
CA GLY A 86 15.17 15.76 17.33
C GLY A 86 14.52 16.03 18.70
N PRO A 87 13.70 17.09 18.80
CA PRO A 87 12.91 17.36 20.00
C PRO A 87 11.77 16.34 20.18
N GLN A 88 11.39 16.12 21.44
CA GLN A 88 10.14 15.45 21.79
C GLN A 88 9.05 16.47 22.19
N PRO A 89 7.75 16.22 21.91
CA PRO A 89 7.25 15.07 21.14
C PRO A 89 7.66 15.16 19.65
N ALA A 90 7.99 14.02 19.05
CA ALA A 90 8.29 13.94 17.63
C ALA A 90 7.03 13.53 16.85
N ASP A 91 6.91 13.94 15.60
CA ASP A 91 5.86 13.44 14.72
C ASP A 91 6.32 12.15 14.03
N LEU A 92 5.78 10.99 14.46
CA LEU A 92 6.09 9.69 13.87
C LEU A 92 5.69 9.63 12.39
N TRP A 93 4.65 10.36 11.99
CA TRP A 93 4.23 10.40 10.58
C TRP A 93 5.33 11.01 9.71
N ALA A 94 5.75 12.24 10.00
CA ALA A 94 6.80 12.92 9.23
C ALA A 94 8.20 12.32 9.43
N GLY A 95 8.53 11.87 10.65
CA GLY A 95 9.85 11.39 11.02
C GLY A 95 10.14 9.96 10.58
N PHE A 96 9.12 9.12 10.43
CA PHE A 96 9.30 7.69 10.14
C PHE A 96 8.31 7.16 9.10
N ALA A 97 7.00 7.22 9.36
CA ALA A 97 6.00 6.51 8.56
C ALA A 97 5.94 6.98 7.09
N TYR A 98 6.07 8.28 6.85
CA TYR A 98 6.07 8.86 5.51
C TYR A 98 7.39 8.58 4.76
N PRO A 99 8.58 8.95 5.26
CA PRO A 99 9.82 8.76 4.51
C PRO A 99 10.25 7.29 4.35
N PHE A 100 9.83 6.38 5.24
CA PHE A 100 10.30 4.99 5.22
C PHE A 100 9.95 4.25 3.91
N PRO A 101 8.67 4.15 3.48
CA PRO A 101 8.34 3.34 2.32
C PRO A 101 8.85 3.91 0.99
N VAL A 102 8.90 5.24 0.83
CA VAL A 102 9.47 5.83 -0.40
C VAL A 102 10.96 5.56 -0.53
N ARG A 103 11.71 5.53 0.58
CA ARG A 103 13.12 5.15 0.60
C ARG A 103 13.30 3.66 0.27
N VAL A 104 12.42 2.80 0.77
CA VAL A 104 12.40 1.36 0.42
C VAL A 104 12.12 1.16 -1.07
N VAL A 105 11.13 1.86 -1.64
CA VAL A 105 10.85 1.79 -3.09
C VAL A 105 12.01 2.38 -3.91
N GLY A 106 12.62 3.47 -3.45
CA GLY A 106 13.84 4.02 -4.06
C GLY A 106 14.97 2.99 -4.12
N ALA A 107 15.24 2.31 -3.00
CA ALA A 107 16.21 1.23 -2.94
C ALA A 107 15.86 0.07 -3.89
N LEU A 108 14.58 -0.35 -3.91
CA LEU A 108 14.08 -1.42 -4.78
C LEU A 108 14.30 -1.09 -6.26
N LEU A 109 14.06 0.17 -6.65
CA LEU A 109 14.26 0.67 -8.02
C LEU A 109 15.72 0.97 -8.36
N GLY A 110 16.62 0.89 -7.38
CA GLY A 110 18.04 1.19 -7.55
C GLY A 110 18.35 2.68 -7.66
N VAL A 111 17.47 3.53 -7.12
CA VAL A 111 17.62 4.99 -7.04
C VAL A 111 18.70 5.33 -6.01
N PRO A 112 19.66 6.20 -6.34
CA PRO A 112 20.69 6.64 -5.39
C PRO A 112 20.08 7.30 -4.13
N GLU A 113 20.68 7.06 -2.97
CA GLU A 113 20.17 7.49 -1.67
C GLU A 113 19.99 9.02 -1.58
N GLN A 114 20.91 9.77 -2.18
CA GLN A 114 20.86 11.24 -2.20
C GLN A 114 19.65 11.81 -2.96
N ASP A 115 18.98 11.01 -3.79
CA ASP A 115 17.79 11.42 -4.55
C ASP A 115 16.48 11.02 -3.84
N TRP A 116 16.52 10.32 -2.71
CA TRP A 116 15.31 9.81 -2.06
C TRP A 116 14.36 10.91 -1.55
N ASP A 117 14.89 12.03 -1.08
CA ASP A 117 14.05 13.15 -0.65
C ASP A 117 13.33 13.81 -1.85
N ARG A 118 13.96 13.82 -3.04
CA ARG A 118 13.31 14.24 -4.29
C ARG A 118 12.17 13.28 -4.67
N PHE A 119 12.39 11.98 -4.49
CA PHE A 119 11.34 10.96 -4.70
C PHE A 119 10.17 11.13 -3.75
N SER A 120 10.45 11.43 -2.48
CA SER A 120 9.41 11.74 -1.49
C SER A 120 8.59 12.95 -1.92
N TYR A 121 9.25 14.05 -2.33
CA TYR A 121 8.58 15.24 -2.86
C TYR A 121 7.72 14.92 -4.09
N TRP A 122 8.27 14.26 -5.10
CA TRP A 122 7.51 13.90 -6.31
C TRP A 122 6.33 13.01 -5.98
N SER A 123 6.50 12.02 -5.10
CA SER A 123 5.39 11.17 -4.69
C SER A 123 4.31 11.95 -3.94
N GLY A 124 4.67 12.91 -3.08
CA GLY A 124 3.70 13.80 -2.47
C GLY A 124 2.95 14.63 -3.51
N ALA A 125 3.69 15.27 -4.42
CA ALA A 125 3.15 16.17 -5.44
C ALA A 125 2.22 15.48 -6.44
N LEU A 126 2.49 14.23 -6.79
CA LEU A 126 1.67 13.49 -7.77
C LEU A 126 0.43 12.85 -7.16
N PHE A 127 0.44 12.55 -5.86
CA PHE A 127 -0.53 11.63 -5.26
C PHE A 127 -1.30 12.21 -4.07
N SER A 128 -0.94 13.39 -3.54
CA SER A 128 -1.80 14.17 -2.65
C SER A 128 -2.82 14.97 -3.47
N GLN A 129 -4.10 14.93 -3.12
CA GLN A 129 -5.16 15.61 -3.89
C GLN A 129 -5.28 17.12 -3.60
N ASP A 130 -4.70 17.58 -2.49
CA ASP A 130 -5.01 18.87 -1.86
C ASP A 130 -3.75 19.67 -1.44
N ARG A 131 -2.63 18.99 -1.19
CA ARG A 131 -1.40 19.60 -0.70
C ARG A 131 -0.66 20.46 -1.73
N TYR A 132 -0.85 20.19 -3.03
CA TYR A 132 -0.06 20.80 -4.10
C TYR A 132 -0.97 21.43 -5.15
N GLY A 133 -0.57 22.59 -5.66
CA GLY A 133 -1.29 23.26 -6.74
C GLY A 133 -1.18 22.51 -8.07
N GLU A 134 -2.11 22.78 -8.99
CA GLU A 134 -2.10 22.16 -10.32
C GLU A 134 -0.78 22.39 -11.07
N GLN A 135 -0.28 23.63 -11.05
CA GLN A 135 0.99 23.98 -11.68
C GLN A 135 2.16 23.18 -11.11
N GLU A 136 2.24 23.09 -9.79
CA GLU A 136 3.30 22.37 -9.08
C GLU A 136 3.24 20.87 -9.38
N THR A 137 2.04 20.30 -9.33
CA THR A 137 1.79 18.90 -9.70
C THR A 137 2.23 18.59 -11.13
N ARG A 138 1.96 19.50 -12.09
CA ARG A 138 2.42 19.33 -13.48
C ARG A 138 3.94 19.38 -13.60
N THR A 139 4.59 20.33 -12.92
CA THR A 139 6.05 20.43 -12.88
C THR A 139 6.68 19.17 -12.28
N ALA A 140 6.22 18.75 -11.09
CA ALA A 140 6.70 17.54 -10.43
C ALA A 140 6.54 16.29 -11.32
N ARG A 141 5.43 16.16 -12.04
CA ARG A 141 5.20 15.04 -12.96
C ARG A 141 6.20 15.03 -14.12
N HIS A 142 6.48 16.20 -14.69
CA HIS A 142 7.47 16.35 -15.76
C HIS A 142 8.89 16.03 -15.27
N ASP A 143 9.28 16.56 -14.11
CA ASP A 143 10.61 16.37 -13.54
C ASP A 143 10.85 14.93 -13.13
N LEU A 144 9.84 14.28 -12.53
CA LEU A 144 9.90 12.85 -12.22
C LEU A 144 10.05 12.02 -13.49
N ALA A 145 9.25 12.27 -14.54
CA ALA A 145 9.33 11.53 -15.79
C ALA A 145 10.72 11.67 -16.44
N THR A 146 11.28 12.88 -16.44
CA THR A 146 12.62 13.17 -16.94
C THR A 146 13.68 12.41 -16.17
N TYR A 147 13.65 12.50 -14.83
CA TYR A 147 14.57 11.78 -13.95
C TYR A 147 14.50 10.27 -14.17
N LEU A 148 13.29 9.70 -14.25
CA LEU A 148 13.09 8.27 -14.43
C LEU A 148 13.61 7.78 -15.80
N GLY A 149 13.47 8.58 -16.86
CA GLY A 149 14.08 8.29 -18.17
C GLY A 149 15.60 8.26 -18.11
N GLU A 150 16.21 9.28 -17.49
CA GLU A 150 17.66 9.32 -17.27
C GLU A 150 18.16 8.16 -16.38
N HIS A 151 17.38 7.81 -15.36
CA HIS A 151 17.67 6.68 -14.48
C HIS A 151 17.62 5.34 -15.23
N LEU A 152 16.60 5.11 -16.06
CA LEU A 152 16.52 3.95 -16.94
C LEU A 152 17.72 3.88 -17.90
N ALA A 153 18.09 5.01 -18.50
CA ALA A 153 19.24 5.08 -19.40
C ALA A 153 20.56 4.73 -18.67
N ARG A 154 20.72 5.16 -17.41
CA ARG A 154 21.84 4.75 -16.56
C ARG A 154 21.81 3.24 -16.28
N LYS A 155 20.69 2.68 -15.82
CA LYS A 155 20.58 1.23 -15.54
C LYS A 155 20.82 0.33 -16.76
N ARG A 156 20.52 0.81 -17.96
CA ARG A 156 20.87 0.11 -19.21
C ARG A 156 22.37 0.06 -19.48
N ARG A 157 23.12 1.12 -19.11
CA ARG A 157 24.57 1.19 -19.29
C ARG A 157 25.32 0.49 -18.15
N GLU A 158 24.80 0.64 -16.94
CA GLU A 158 25.40 0.20 -15.68
C GLU A 158 24.34 -0.55 -14.85
N PRO A 159 24.03 -1.81 -15.22
CA PRO A 159 23.03 -2.60 -14.50
C PRO A 159 23.51 -2.94 -13.09
N GLY A 160 22.61 -2.79 -12.12
CA GLY A 160 22.80 -3.18 -10.73
C GLY A 160 22.00 -4.43 -10.34
N ASP A 161 22.03 -4.77 -9.05
CA ASP A 161 21.16 -5.81 -8.47
C ASP A 161 19.87 -5.20 -7.91
N ASP A 162 19.14 -4.49 -8.76
CA ASP A 162 17.87 -3.82 -8.44
C ASP A 162 16.75 -4.27 -9.37
N LEU A 163 15.50 -3.98 -8.96
CA LEU A 163 14.31 -4.41 -9.69
C LEU A 163 14.31 -3.86 -11.12
N LEU A 164 14.74 -2.61 -11.32
CA LEU A 164 14.73 -1.96 -12.63
C LEU A 164 15.74 -2.59 -13.59
N SER A 165 16.97 -2.81 -13.14
CA SER A 165 18.02 -3.49 -13.91
C SER A 165 17.57 -4.89 -14.33
N LYS A 166 16.89 -5.61 -13.44
CA LYS A 166 16.35 -6.94 -13.75
C LYS A 166 15.15 -6.90 -14.71
N LEU A 167 14.30 -5.89 -14.62
CA LEU A 167 13.24 -5.69 -15.61
C LEU A 167 13.84 -5.42 -16.99
N VAL A 168 14.85 -4.54 -17.08
CA VAL A 168 15.58 -4.25 -18.32
C VAL A 168 16.20 -5.53 -18.90
N GLU A 169 16.88 -6.32 -18.07
CA GLU A 169 17.50 -7.60 -18.48
C GLU A 169 16.47 -8.54 -19.12
N ILE A 170 15.31 -8.75 -18.46
CA ILE A 170 14.25 -9.64 -18.95
C ILE A 170 13.66 -9.14 -20.28
N THR A 171 13.42 -7.84 -20.42
CA THR A 171 12.71 -7.30 -21.58
C THR A 171 13.61 -7.05 -22.78
N ASP A 172 14.89 -6.73 -22.56
CA ASP A 172 15.85 -6.53 -23.64
C ASP A 172 16.35 -7.89 -24.17
N ALA A 173 16.31 -8.96 -23.36
CA ALA A 173 16.62 -10.34 -23.78
C ALA A 173 15.47 -11.03 -24.55
N ALA A 174 14.23 -10.64 -24.32
CA ALA A 174 13.12 -11.01 -25.19
C ALA A 174 13.20 -10.15 -26.47
N ASP A 175 12.92 -10.71 -27.66
CA ASP A 175 12.91 -10.01 -28.98
C ASP A 175 11.93 -8.79 -29.06
N ARG A 176 11.39 -8.31 -27.94
CA ARG A 176 10.45 -7.20 -27.82
C ARG A 176 10.85 -6.28 -26.67
N ARG A 177 11.79 -5.38 -26.98
CA ARG A 177 12.15 -4.27 -26.10
C ARG A 177 10.91 -3.45 -25.75
N LEU A 178 10.64 -3.26 -24.45
CA LEU A 178 9.53 -2.41 -24.04
C LEU A 178 9.85 -0.93 -24.30
N PRO A 179 8.86 -0.11 -24.71
CA PRO A 179 9.02 1.33 -24.81
C PRO A 179 9.44 1.92 -23.45
N GLU A 180 10.29 2.95 -23.48
CA GLU A 180 10.71 3.67 -22.28
C GLU A 180 9.53 4.21 -21.45
N ALA A 181 8.48 4.69 -22.12
CA ALA A 181 7.27 5.15 -21.48
C ALA A 181 6.61 4.07 -20.58
N VAL A 182 6.76 2.79 -20.91
CA VAL A 182 6.24 1.67 -20.11
C VAL A 182 7.06 1.50 -18.83
N PHE A 183 8.39 1.61 -18.91
CA PHE A 183 9.25 1.58 -17.72
C PHE A 183 8.96 2.74 -16.77
N VAL A 184 8.80 3.94 -17.31
CA VAL A 184 8.43 5.13 -16.52
C VAL A 184 7.10 4.90 -15.81
N GLN A 185 6.10 4.36 -16.50
CA GLN A 185 4.81 4.01 -15.89
C GLN A 185 4.92 2.94 -14.81
N ILE A 186 5.73 1.90 -15.02
CA ILE A 186 5.99 0.86 -14.01
C ILE A 186 6.61 1.48 -12.76
N MET A 187 7.64 2.31 -12.92
CA MET A 187 8.33 2.96 -11.80
C MET A 187 7.38 3.89 -11.05
N GLN A 188 6.61 4.72 -11.76
CA GLN A 188 5.59 5.59 -11.14
C GLN A 188 4.52 4.80 -10.40
N GLY A 189 4.04 3.69 -10.98
CA GLY A 189 3.04 2.83 -10.36
C GLY A 189 3.57 2.16 -9.08
N LEU A 190 4.81 1.67 -9.09
CA LEU A 190 5.46 1.10 -7.90
C LEU A 190 5.71 2.15 -6.82
N MET A 191 6.13 3.37 -7.20
CA MET A 191 6.28 4.49 -6.28
C MET A 191 4.95 4.86 -5.62
N HIS A 192 3.89 5.05 -6.41
CA HIS A 192 2.58 5.41 -5.88
C HIS A 192 2.03 4.32 -4.94
N ALA A 193 1.97 3.08 -5.45
CA ALA A 193 1.34 1.99 -4.72
C ALA A 193 2.14 1.58 -3.48
N GLY A 194 3.48 1.66 -3.53
CA GLY A 194 4.36 1.25 -2.45
C GLY A 194 4.59 2.32 -1.37
N HIS A 195 4.42 3.60 -1.70
CA HIS A 195 4.66 4.68 -0.75
C HIS A 195 3.43 4.98 0.10
N GLU A 196 2.39 5.57 -0.49
CA GLU A 196 1.31 6.19 0.27
C GLU A 196 0.51 5.18 1.11
N THR A 197 0.29 3.98 0.55
CA THR A 197 -0.46 2.93 1.24
C THR A 197 0.28 2.39 2.46
N THR A 198 1.57 2.05 2.30
CA THR A 198 2.41 1.54 3.38
C THR A 198 2.63 2.60 4.45
N SER A 199 2.87 3.87 4.07
CA SER A 199 3.01 4.97 5.02
C SER A 199 1.76 5.13 5.86
N SER A 200 0.58 5.08 5.23
CA SER A 200 -0.71 5.17 5.91
C SER A 200 -0.94 4.02 6.89
N VAL A 201 -0.54 2.80 6.53
CA VAL A 201 -0.62 1.66 7.46
C VAL A 201 0.33 1.86 8.64
N ILE A 202 1.58 2.29 8.42
CA ILE A 202 2.54 2.56 9.51
C ILE A 202 2.05 3.67 10.43
N GLY A 203 1.55 4.77 9.86
CA GLY A 203 0.98 5.88 10.60
C GLY A 203 -0.20 5.48 11.49
N LYS A 204 -0.93 4.41 11.15
CA LYS A 204 -2.05 3.91 11.94
C LYS A 204 -1.69 2.78 12.89
N LEU A 205 -0.73 1.92 12.52
CA LEU A 205 -0.40 0.74 13.31
C LEU A 205 0.06 1.11 14.72
N VAL A 206 0.86 2.17 14.84
CA VAL A 206 1.40 2.60 16.13
C VAL A 206 0.31 3.18 17.03
N PRO A 207 -0.53 4.15 16.59
CA PRO A 207 -1.68 4.58 17.37
C PRO A 207 -2.63 3.45 17.79
N VAL A 208 -2.93 2.50 16.89
CA VAL A 208 -3.83 1.38 17.19
C VAL A 208 -3.25 0.43 18.25
N LEU A 209 -1.94 0.22 18.23
CA LEU A 209 -1.24 -0.55 19.27
C LEU A 209 -1.16 0.21 20.59
N LEU A 210 -0.91 1.53 20.56
CA LEU A 210 -0.73 2.35 21.77
C LEU A 210 -2.03 2.83 22.40
N ASP A 211 -3.16 2.73 21.69
CA ASP A 211 -4.50 2.92 22.24
C ASP A 211 -4.75 2.03 23.49
N ASP A 212 -4.08 0.87 23.54
CA ASP A 212 -3.90 0.08 24.75
C ASP A 212 -2.44 -0.37 24.86
N ARG A 213 -1.68 0.33 25.70
CA ARG A 213 -0.24 0.13 25.89
C ARG A 213 0.14 -1.31 26.26
N SER A 214 -0.78 -2.12 26.77
CA SER A 214 -0.55 -3.55 27.03
C SER A 214 -0.26 -4.34 25.74
N ARG A 215 -0.78 -3.92 24.59
CA ARG A 215 -0.51 -4.52 23.28
C ARG A 215 0.92 -4.31 22.85
N TRP A 216 1.43 -3.09 23.02
CA TRP A 216 2.85 -2.79 22.81
C TRP A 216 3.74 -3.59 23.75
N GLN A 217 3.35 -3.68 25.04
CA GLN A 217 4.10 -4.48 26.02
C GLN A 217 4.15 -5.96 25.64
N ARG A 218 3.04 -6.55 25.19
CA ARG A 218 3.01 -7.93 24.69
C ARG A 218 4.00 -8.17 23.54
N LEU A 219 4.14 -7.20 22.64
CA LEU A 219 5.11 -7.28 21.55
C LEU A 219 6.56 -7.10 22.03
N LEU A 220 6.80 -6.33 23.10
CA LEU A 220 8.09 -6.25 23.79
C LEU A 220 8.47 -7.59 24.42
N ASP A 221 7.51 -8.22 25.11
CA ASP A 221 7.71 -9.46 25.84
C ASP A 221 7.88 -10.67 24.90
N ASP A 222 7.19 -10.67 23.75
CA ASP A 222 7.28 -11.74 22.76
C ASP A 222 7.35 -11.20 21.31
N ARG A 223 8.58 -11.16 20.78
CA ARG A 223 8.86 -10.75 19.40
C ARG A 223 8.28 -11.69 18.35
N SER A 224 7.94 -12.94 18.71
CA SER A 224 7.32 -13.87 17.77
C SER A 224 5.92 -13.41 17.33
N LEU A 225 5.27 -12.54 18.11
CA LEU A 225 3.97 -11.96 17.82
C LEU A 225 3.98 -10.89 16.72
N ILE A 226 5.14 -10.38 16.30
CA ILE A 226 5.22 -9.30 15.30
C ILE A 226 4.54 -9.71 13.98
N ARG A 227 4.79 -10.92 13.50
CA ARG A 227 4.20 -11.41 12.24
C ARG A 227 2.67 -11.53 12.31
N PRO A 228 2.07 -12.25 13.27
CA PRO A 228 0.61 -12.30 13.38
C PRO A 228 -0.01 -10.94 13.72
N ALA A 229 0.67 -10.09 14.50
CA ALA A 229 0.22 -8.73 14.77
C ALA A 229 0.11 -7.88 13.50
N VAL A 230 1.08 -7.96 12.58
CA VAL A 230 1.01 -7.24 11.29
C VAL A 230 -0.20 -7.68 10.47
N GLU A 231 -0.49 -8.99 10.38
CA GLU A 231 -1.70 -9.46 9.70
C GLU A 231 -2.97 -9.00 10.43
N GLU A 232 -2.97 -9.01 11.77
CA GLU A 232 -4.13 -8.55 12.54
C GLU A 232 -4.38 -7.06 12.38
N LEU A 233 -3.35 -6.22 12.39
CA LEU A 233 -3.46 -4.78 12.17
C LEU A 233 -3.98 -4.49 10.75
N LEU A 234 -3.47 -5.23 9.76
CA LEU A 234 -3.98 -5.19 8.39
C LEU A 234 -5.43 -5.65 8.30
N ARG A 235 -5.90 -6.60 9.12
CA ARG A 235 -7.32 -6.95 9.19
C ARG A 235 -8.14 -5.83 9.84
N PHE A 236 -7.68 -5.37 11.01
CA PHE A 236 -8.44 -4.57 11.96
C PHE A 236 -8.67 -3.14 11.48
N ASP A 237 -7.64 -2.45 10.95
CA ASP A 237 -7.74 -1.05 10.55
C ASP A 237 -7.25 -0.83 9.11
N VAL A 238 -7.80 -1.64 8.18
CA VAL A 238 -7.66 -1.38 6.73
C VAL A 238 -8.09 0.04 6.41
N ASN A 239 -7.48 0.61 5.37
CA ASN A 239 -7.99 1.79 4.70
C ASN A 239 -9.54 1.77 4.61
N ARG A 240 -10.18 2.72 5.28
CA ARG A 240 -11.64 2.74 5.52
C ARG A 240 -12.44 3.23 4.30
N GLY A 241 -11.75 3.72 3.27
CA GLY A 241 -12.38 4.18 2.03
C GLY A 241 -13.10 3.04 1.27
N PRO A 242 -14.12 3.37 0.47
CA PRO A 242 -14.72 2.38 -0.43
C PRO A 242 -13.66 1.85 -1.40
N GLY A 243 -13.66 0.55 -1.65
CA GLY A 243 -12.79 -0.04 -2.66
C GLY A 243 -13.09 0.52 -4.06
N MET A 244 -12.15 0.35 -4.99
CA MET A 244 -12.35 0.80 -6.38
C MET A 244 -13.62 0.16 -6.99
N PRO A 245 -14.42 0.91 -7.78
CA PRO A 245 -15.59 0.37 -8.45
C PRO A 245 -15.25 -0.81 -9.38
N ARG A 246 -16.26 -1.65 -9.60
CA ARG A 246 -16.25 -2.74 -10.59
C ARG A 246 -17.51 -2.66 -11.44
N TYR A 247 -17.38 -3.03 -12.71
CA TYR A 247 -18.44 -2.86 -13.70
C TYR A 247 -18.89 -4.22 -14.21
N LEU A 248 -20.02 -4.69 -13.71
CA LEU A 248 -20.44 -6.07 -13.90
C LEU A 248 -20.74 -6.39 -15.38
N THR A 249 -20.11 -7.42 -15.95
CA THR A 249 -20.25 -7.77 -17.38
C THR A 249 -21.39 -8.71 -17.69
N ASP A 250 -21.83 -9.50 -16.71
CA ASP A 250 -22.84 -10.55 -16.81
C ASP A 250 -23.59 -10.65 -15.47
N ASP A 251 -24.83 -11.13 -15.52
CA ASP A 251 -25.62 -11.35 -14.29
C ASP A 251 -24.86 -12.27 -13.31
N ILE A 252 -24.94 -11.95 -12.02
CA ILE A 252 -24.38 -12.78 -10.95
C ILE A 252 -25.32 -12.83 -9.77
N GLU A 253 -25.48 -14.02 -9.19
CA GLU A 253 -26.19 -14.21 -7.94
C GLU A 253 -25.19 -14.15 -6.77
N LEU A 254 -25.40 -13.22 -5.83
CA LEU A 254 -24.69 -13.13 -4.56
C LEU A 254 -25.72 -13.13 -3.42
N ASP A 255 -25.54 -14.03 -2.45
CA ASP A 255 -26.47 -14.16 -1.31
C ASP A 255 -27.97 -14.30 -1.69
N GLY A 256 -28.26 -15.00 -2.78
CA GLY A 256 -29.63 -15.16 -3.28
C GLY A 256 -30.22 -13.92 -3.96
N GLU A 257 -29.42 -12.85 -4.15
CA GLU A 257 -29.78 -11.65 -4.90
C GLU A 257 -29.08 -11.64 -6.26
N VAL A 258 -29.84 -11.50 -7.35
CA VAL A 258 -29.26 -11.34 -8.69
C VAL A 258 -28.88 -9.89 -8.92
N ILE A 259 -27.59 -9.65 -9.15
CA ILE A 259 -27.05 -8.38 -9.60
C ILE A 259 -27.06 -8.38 -11.13
N PRO A 260 -27.81 -7.47 -11.78
CA PRO A 260 -27.91 -7.47 -13.23
C PRO A 260 -26.65 -6.92 -13.88
N LYS A 261 -26.32 -7.45 -15.05
CA LYS A 261 -25.31 -6.93 -15.98
C LYS A 261 -25.41 -5.41 -16.13
N GLY A 262 -24.26 -4.75 -16.18
CA GLY A 262 -24.14 -3.30 -16.29
C GLY A 262 -24.20 -2.55 -14.95
N SER A 263 -24.48 -3.26 -13.85
CA SER A 263 -24.40 -2.67 -12.50
C SER A 263 -22.96 -2.29 -12.14
N THR A 264 -22.82 -1.20 -11.40
CA THR A 264 -21.56 -0.84 -10.74
C THR A 264 -21.58 -1.37 -9.30
N ALA A 265 -20.51 -2.03 -8.88
CA ALA A 265 -20.34 -2.55 -7.53
C ALA A 265 -19.14 -1.91 -6.81
N LEU A 266 -19.26 -1.71 -5.51
CA LEU A 266 -18.19 -1.31 -4.60
C LEU A 266 -18.03 -2.35 -3.50
N SER A 267 -16.80 -2.67 -3.15
CA SER A 267 -16.49 -3.49 -1.97
C SER A 267 -16.12 -2.63 -0.79
N VAL A 268 -16.63 -2.97 0.39
CA VAL A 268 -16.17 -2.41 1.66
C VAL A 268 -15.28 -3.46 2.34
N VAL A 269 -13.99 -3.45 2.02
CA VAL A 269 -13.01 -4.41 2.58
C VAL A 269 -12.93 -4.30 4.10
N ALA A 270 -13.04 -3.09 4.65
CA ALA A 270 -13.09 -2.89 6.10
C ALA A 270 -14.25 -3.65 6.75
N SER A 271 -15.42 -3.68 6.11
CA SER A 271 -16.58 -4.47 6.59
C SER A 271 -16.33 -5.97 6.43
N ALA A 272 -15.81 -6.40 5.27
CA ALA A 272 -15.51 -7.81 5.04
C ALA A 272 -14.50 -8.37 6.06
N ASN A 273 -13.50 -7.57 6.45
CA ASN A 273 -12.52 -7.93 7.48
C ASN A 273 -13.07 -7.92 8.91
N ARG A 274 -14.31 -7.44 9.10
CA ARG A 274 -15.06 -7.46 10.35
C ARG A 274 -16.29 -8.38 10.28
N ASP A 275 -16.43 -9.20 9.24
CA ASP A 275 -17.58 -10.11 9.10
C ASP A 275 -17.50 -11.24 10.13
N GLU A 276 -18.43 -11.26 11.08
CA GLU A 276 -18.56 -12.26 12.14
C GLU A 276 -18.71 -13.70 11.62
N ARG A 277 -19.16 -13.88 10.36
CA ARG A 277 -19.24 -15.18 9.70
C ARG A 277 -17.86 -15.76 9.37
N MET A 278 -16.84 -14.90 9.29
CA MET A 278 -15.47 -15.25 8.92
C MET A 278 -14.50 -15.11 10.09
N PHE A 279 -14.69 -14.12 10.96
CA PHE A 279 -13.81 -13.83 12.09
C PHE A 279 -14.60 -13.85 13.40
N SER A 280 -14.22 -14.71 14.34
CA SER A 280 -14.75 -14.67 15.71
C SER A 280 -14.30 -13.39 16.41
N ASP A 281 -15.20 -12.74 17.16
CA ASP A 281 -14.93 -11.46 17.84
C ASP A 281 -14.23 -10.46 16.90
N PRO A 282 -14.88 -10.08 15.78
CA PRO A 282 -14.23 -9.33 14.70
C PRO A 282 -13.77 -7.93 15.13
N ASP A 283 -14.39 -7.39 16.18
CA ASP A 283 -14.09 -6.06 16.72
C ASP A 283 -13.00 -6.06 17.80
N GLU A 284 -12.47 -7.24 18.14
CA GLU A 284 -11.30 -7.38 19.01
C GLU A 284 -10.00 -7.41 18.21
N LEU A 285 -8.99 -6.70 18.71
CA LEU A 285 -7.63 -6.69 18.15
C LEU A 285 -6.82 -7.81 18.81
N ASP A 286 -6.83 -9.00 18.21
CA ASP A 286 -6.11 -10.17 18.69
C ASP A 286 -4.79 -10.38 17.93
N LEU A 287 -3.68 -9.98 18.55
CA LEU A 287 -2.33 -10.12 17.99
C LEU A 287 -1.91 -11.58 17.73
N THR A 288 -2.68 -12.56 18.22
CA THR A 288 -2.46 -14.00 18.02
C THR A 288 -3.41 -14.63 17.00
N ARG A 289 -4.31 -13.84 16.39
CA ARG A 289 -5.39 -14.34 15.53
C ARG A 289 -4.87 -15.26 14.45
N SER A 290 -5.36 -16.51 14.47
CA SER A 290 -5.06 -17.52 13.45
C SER A 290 -6.23 -18.50 13.32
N PRO A 291 -6.70 -18.81 12.09
CA PRO A 291 -6.27 -18.23 10.80
C PRO A 291 -6.73 -16.77 10.63
N ASN A 292 -5.98 -15.97 9.86
CA ASN A 292 -6.32 -14.57 9.56
C ASN A 292 -6.34 -14.31 8.05
N ARG A 293 -7.44 -14.69 7.37
CA ARG A 293 -7.56 -14.59 5.91
C ARG A 293 -8.17 -13.26 5.47
N HIS A 294 -7.64 -12.15 5.98
CA HIS A 294 -8.14 -10.81 5.66
C HIS A 294 -7.97 -10.45 4.17
N LEU A 295 -8.77 -9.50 3.69
CA LEU A 295 -8.76 -9.02 2.30
C LEU A 295 -8.01 -7.69 2.10
N ALA A 296 -7.16 -7.28 3.06
CA ALA A 296 -6.39 -6.02 2.98
C ALA A 296 -5.51 -5.92 1.72
N PHE A 297 -4.99 -7.05 1.23
CA PHE A 297 -4.24 -7.13 -0.03
C PHE A 297 -5.11 -7.48 -1.24
N GLY A 298 -6.43 -7.43 -1.11
CA GLY A 298 -7.37 -7.87 -2.13
C GLY A 298 -7.34 -9.37 -2.39
N ALA A 299 -7.99 -9.79 -3.49
CA ALA A 299 -8.01 -11.17 -3.96
C ALA A 299 -7.97 -11.20 -5.50
N GLY A 300 -7.86 -12.40 -6.08
CA GLY A 300 -7.89 -12.60 -7.52
C GLY A 300 -6.69 -12.02 -8.29
N ALA A 301 -6.93 -11.75 -9.57
CA ALA A 301 -5.92 -11.27 -10.51
C ALA A 301 -5.25 -9.96 -10.04
N HIS A 302 -6.00 -9.11 -9.34
CA HIS A 302 -5.53 -7.81 -8.84
C HIS A 302 -5.18 -7.80 -7.35
N SER A 303 -4.95 -8.96 -6.75
CA SER A 303 -4.30 -9.05 -5.42
C SER A 303 -3.02 -8.20 -5.38
N CYS A 304 -2.60 -7.68 -4.23
CA CYS A 304 -1.46 -6.78 -4.14
C CYS A 304 -0.17 -7.49 -4.59
N ILE A 305 0.50 -6.96 -5.61
CA ILE A 305 1.77 -7.52 -6.09
C ILE A 305 2.92 -7.31 -5.09
N GLY A 306 2.85 -6.21 -4.33
CA GLY A 306 3.83 -5.85 -3.31
C GLY A 306 3.58 -6.47 -1.94
N GLN A 307 2.63 -7.40 -1.80
CA GLN A 307 2.20 -7.89 -0.48
C GLN A 307 3.33 -8.51 0.37
N ALA A 308 4.36 -9.10 -0.26
CA ALA A 308 5.52 -9.63 0.46
C ALA A 308 6.45 -8.51 0.96
N LEU A 309 6.62 -7.47 0.14
CA LEU A 309 7.39 -6.28 0.50
C LEU A 309 6.69 -5.50 1.61
N ALA A 310 5.40 -5.19 1.43
CA ALA A 310 4.60 -4.48 2.45
C ALA A 310 4.64 -5.20 3.80
N ARG A 311 4.45 -6.52 3.84
CA ARG A 311 4.61 -7.30 5.09
C ARG A 311 6.00 -7.17 5.70
N THR A 312 7.04 -7.21 4.88
CA THR A 312 8.43 -7.06 5.35
C THR A 312 8.67 -5.66 5.91
N GLU A 313 8.19 -4.62 5.24
CA GLU A 313 8.27 -3.23 5.70
C GLU A 313 7.55 -3.04 7.03
N LEU A 314 6.31 -3.51 7.16
CA LEU A 314 5.52 -3.41 8.40
C LEU A 314 6.16 -4.17 9.56
N GLN A 315 6.70 -5.36 9.29
CA GLN A 315 7.43 -6.15 10.29
C GLN A 315 8.69 -5.43 10.74
N VAL A 316 9.53 -4.94 9.80
CA VAL A 316 10.76 -4.21 10.13
C VAL A 316 10.44 -2.91 10.86
N ALA A 317 9.43 -2.16 10.43
CA ALA A 317 9.00 -0.95 11.13
C ALA A 317 8.68 -1.24 12.60
N LEU A 318 7.87 -2.27 12.85
CA LEU A 318 7.48 -2.64 14.22
C LEU A 318 8.67 -3.18 15.03
N GLU A 319 9.50 -4.04 14.43
CA GLU A 319 10.73 -4.55 15.07
C GLU A 319 11.66 -3.42 15.52
N ILE A 320 11.98 -2.47 14.62
CA ILE A 320 12.92 -1.40 14.91
C ILE A 320 12.35 -0.40 15.91
N LEU A 321 11.08 -0.01 15.78
CA LEU A 321 10.45 0.89 16.75
C LEU A 321 10.41 0.24 18.14
N LEU A 322 10.09 -1.05 18.24
CA LEU A 322 10.09 -1.74 19.52
C LEU A 322 11.49 -1.99 20.12
N GLU A 323 12.51 -2.14 19.27
CA GLU A 323 13.90 -2.33 19.70
C GLU A 323 14.50 -1.01 20.21
N ARG A 324 14.33 0.06 19.42
CA ARG A 324 14.97 1.35 19.65
C ARG A 324 14.18 2.24 20.60
N LEU A 325 12.85 2.17 20.54
CA LEU A 325 11.94 3.00 21.32
C LEU A 325 11.01 2.11 22.18
N PRO A 326 11.54 1.28 23.12
CA PRO A 326 10.71 0.39 23.91
C PRO A 326 9.69 1.14 24.79
N GLY A 327 10.01 2.38 25.18
CA GLY A 327 9.16 3.30 25.93
C GLY A 327 8.14 4.07 25.09
N LEU A 328 8.10 3.86 23.76
CA LEU A 328 7.24 4.62 22.84
C LEU A 328 5.79 4.70 23.35
N ASP A 329 5.24 5.91 23.34
CA ASP A 329 3.86 6.22 23.69
C ASP A 329 3.34 7.41 22.87
N LEU A 330 2.01 7.56 22.77
CA LEU A 330 1.40 8.73 22.17
C LEU A 330 1.52 9.93 23.10
N ALA A 331 1.91 11.08 22.57
CA ALA A 331 1.99 12.32 23.34
C ALA A 331 0.60 12.92 23.66
N VAL A 332 -0.43 12.43 22.97
CA VAL A 332 -1.85 12.79 23.15
C VAL A 332 -2.72 11.53 23.06
N PRO A 333 -3.93 11.51 23.63
CA PRO A 333 -4.85 10.39 23.45
C PRO A 333 -5.12 10.09 21.97
N SER A 334 -5.24 8.81 21.62
CA SER A 334 -5.54 8.34 20.25
C SER A 334 -6.80 9.01 19.64
N SER A 335 -7.78 9.34 20.48
CA SER A 335 -9.03 10.02 20.11
C SER A 335 -8.84 11.48 19.68
N GLU A 336 -7.71 12.11 20.00
CA GLU A 336 -7.39 13.49 19.62
C GLU A 336 -6.61 13.58 18.30
N LEU A 337 -6.21 12.44 17.72
CA LEU A 337 -5.48 12.40 16.46
C LEU A 337 -6.40 12.83 15.29
N ALA A 338 -6.02 13.91 14.61
CA ALA A 338 -6.71 14.38 13.42
C ALA A 338 -6.48 13.43 12.24
N ARG A 339 -7.57 12.99 11.59
CA ARG A 339 -7.50 12.17 10.38
C ARG A 339 -7.33 13.08 9.16
N ARG A 340 -6.56 12.60 8.18
CA ARG A 340 -6.43 13.27 6.88
C ARG A 340 -7.72 13.10 6.10
N GLU A 341 -8.31 14.21 5.69
CA GLU A 341 -9.42 14.23 4.76
C GLU A 341 -8.91 14.31 3.30
N GLY A 342 -9.78 14.00 2.32
CA GLY A 342 -9.46 14.21 0.89
C GLY A 342 -8.42 13.27 0.26
N VAL A 343 -7.89 12.30 1.00
CA VAL A 343 -6.92 11.32 0.50
C VAL A 343 -7.55 9.94 0.27
N LEU A 344 -7.03 9.19 -0.70
CA LEU A 344 -7.50 7.83 -0.98
C LEU A 344 -7.15 6.86 0.16
N THR A 345 -6.06 7.12 0.87
CA THR A 345 -5.56 6.33 1.98
C THR A 345 -5.86 7.01 3.31
N ASP A 346 -6.69 6.36 4.13
CA ASP A 346 -6.96 6.79 5.50
C ASP A 346 -5.70 6.75 6.37
N SER A 347 -5.34 7.89 6.98
CA SER A 347 -4.22 8.07 7.92
C SER A 347 -4.45 9.29 8.82
N PHE A 348 -3.56 9.52 9.79
CA PHE A 348 -3.52 10.72 10.63
C PHE A 348 -2.66 11.84 10.03
N GLU A 349 -2.99 13.09 10.32
CA GLU A 349 -2.21 14.27 9.89
C GLU A 349 -0.84 14.32 10.56
N GLN A 350 -0.83 14.03 11.86
CA GLN A 350 0.34 13.95 12.72
C GLN A 350 0.13 12.82 13.72
N VAL A 351 1.23 12.20 14.13
CA VAL A 351 1.23 11.18 15.18
C VAL A 351 2.30 11.57 16.20
N PRO A 352 1.99 12.48 17.13
CA PRO A 352 2.96 12.97 18.10
C PRO A 352 3.26 11.86 19.13
N VAL A 353 4.54 11.52 19.27
CA VAL A 353 5.03 10.44 20.12
C VAL A 353 6.14 10.91 21.06
N VAL A 354 6.27 10.21 22.17
CA VAL A 354 7.35 10.30 23.16
C VAL A 354 7.89 8.89 23.42
N TRP A 355 9.10 8.74 23.98
CA TRP A 355 9.70 7.42 24.24
C TRP A 355 10.61 7.39 25.46
#